data_AF-A0A0V8QB03-F1
#
_entry.id   AF-A0A0V8QB03-F1
#
_cell.length_a   1.000
_cell.length_b   1.000
_cell.length_c   1.000
_cell.angle_alpha   90.00
_cell.angle_beta   90.00
_cell.angle_gamma   90.00
#
_symmetry.space_group_name_H-M   'P 1'
#
loop_
_entity.id
_entity.type
_entity.pdbx_description
1 polymer ?
#
loop_
_entity_poly.entity_id
_entity_poly.type
_entity_poly.pdbx_seq_one_letter_code
_entity_poly.pdbx_strand_id
1 'polypeptide(L)'
;MEGIERLQQSLQKKYNGKVTAEYKDQSIVVSGHLGKWEDIVAACQMCVQPDKKLHVVNDIVLDGVDIPKMRIPSLKDDALEGDRPDVLIIGGGISGASIARELSKWKLNILLVEKESDLAMQASGRNDGEVHPGVDLNVGTLKQHYVLLGNAMYEKICEELSVPFSRDGQYVGFSEKGTYPLVKAYAWQRRNICKVKGTRVVKKDVLQKNEPRINKGFSFALYSPSAGCVCPYGLTIAYGENAVSNGARISLNTAVLSMEVSEGTIKSVLTNRGRIYPKLVINAAGVFADNVAEMAKDRFFSIHPRRGTDVILDKKTGKLVKGVVSFKTLKKDNSHTKGGGILHTVHGNLLVGPDAVETYEKENMATTQESIETLFAKHGKTVEDIKRSDVITYFTGVRAATFEEDYIIEFGRKTRNILHCAGIQSPGLTTAPAVALDIEKMAVEFLQKTQKVEKNKSYNPRRKGIPVLREMEPEERDRLIKENPDYGVIVCRCEEISKGEILDALHAPLVVPTVDGIKKRVRPGMGRCQGGFCMPLVAQIIHEETGMPLEAVRKADAESVLTYGPTKEVAE
;
A
#
# COMPACT_ATOMS: atom_id res chain seq x y z
N MET A 1 31.02 -7.37 -22.01
CA MET A 1 30.25 -7.98 -23.12
C MET A 1 29.87 -9.44 -22.85
N GLU A 2 30.73 -10.25 -22.21
CA GLU A 2 30.47 -11.69 -21.90
C GLU A 2 29.16 -12.04 -21.16
N GLY A 3 28.53 -11.09 -20.46
CA GLY A 3 27.29 -11.35 -19.71
C GLY A 3 26.02 -11.45 -20.57
N ILE A 4 25.90 -10.66 -21.65
CA ILE A 4 24.66 -10.65 -22.44
C ILE A 4 24.56 -11.85 -23.39
N GLU A 5 25.68 -12.31 -23.94
CA GLU A 5 25.72 -13.48 -24.82
C GLU A 5 25.25 -14.75 -24.11
N ARG A 6 25.64 -14.93 -22.83
CA ARG A 6 25.15 -16.05 -21.99
C ARG A 6 23.66 -15.95 -21.70
N LEU A 7 23.16 -14.73 -21.44
CA LEU A 7 21.72 -14.51 -21.28
C LEU A 7 20.97 -14.85 -22.57
N GLN A 8 21.47 -14.38 -23.70
CA GLN A 8 20.91 -14.62 -25.03
C GLN A 8 20.85 -16.14 -25.32
N GLN A 9 21.91 -16.89 -25.04
CA GLN A 9 21.93 -18.35 -25.19
C GLN A 9 20.89 -19.03 -24.28
N SER A 10 20.74 -18.55 -23.05
CA SER A 10 19.76 -19.09 -22.09
C SER A 10 18.32 -18.84 -22.53
N LEU A 11 18.03 -17.62 -23.02
CA LEU A 11 16.75 -17.26 -23.59
C LEU A 11 16.46 -18.06 -24.88
N GLN A 12 17.45 -18.17 -25.77
CA GLN A 12 17.37 -18.98 -26.99
C GLN A 12 17.01 -20.43 -26.68
N LYS A 13 17.68 -21.03 -25.69
CA LYS A 13 17.45 -22.42 -25.29
C LYS A 13 16.06 -22.64 -24.69
N LYS A 14 15.55 -21.69 -23.91
CA LYS A 14 14.27 -21.85 -23.19
C LYS A 14 13.06 -21.49 -24.05
N TYR A 15 13.19 -20.46 -24.88
CA TYR A 15 12.07 -19.87 -25.62
C TYR A 15 12.25 -19.93 -27.15
N ASN A 16 13.21 -20.74 -27.64
CA ASN A 16 13.46 -20.98 -29.07
C ASN A 16 13.63 -19.70 -29.90
N GLY A 17 14.29 -18.68 -29.34
CA GLY A 17 14.57 -17.41 -30.01
C GLY A 17 13.38 -16.46 -30.14
N LYS A 18 12.25 -16.76 -29.50
CA LYS A 18 11.09 -15.86 -29.46
C LYS A 18 11.31 -14.58 -28.64
N VAL A 19 12.34 -14.57 -27.80
CA VAL A 19 12.73 -13.42 -26.96
C VAL A 19 14.24 -13.21 -27.01
N THR A 20 14.63 -11.95 -26.93
CA THR A 20 16.03 -11.50 -26.97
C THR A 20 16.27 -10.47 -25.86
N ALA A 21 17.51 -10.39 -25.37
CA ALA A 21 17.92 -9.38 -24.41
C ALA A 21 19.11 -8.56 -24.93
N GLU A 22 19.06 -7.24 -24.73
CA GLU A 22 20.16 -6.34 -25.07
C GLU A 22 20.46 -5.37 -23.93
N TYR A 23 21.72 -4.91 -23.85
CA TYR A 23 22.05 -3.76 -23.00
C TYR A 23 21.69 -2.48 -23.74
N LYS A 24 20.79 -1.69 -23.16
CA LYS A 24 20.37 -0.41 -23.73
C LYS A 24 20.09 0.58 -22.61
N ASP A 25 20.60 1.80 -22.75
CA ASP A 25 20.31 2.92 -21.85
C ASP A 25 20.51 2.59 -20.35
N GLN A 26 21.62 1.91 -20.01
CA GLN A 26 21.93 1.45 -18.65
C GLN A 26 20.87 0.48 -18.06
N SER A 27 20.14 -0.23 -18.91
CA SER A 27 19.19 -1.27 -18.54
C SER A 27 19.39 -2.51 -19.39
N ILE A 28 18.74 -3.61 -19.02
CA ILE A 28 18.62 -4.80 -19.86
C ILE A 28 17.21 -4.80 -20.44
N VAL A 29 17.08 -4.58 -21.75
CA VAL A 29 15.80 -4.58 -22.43
C VAL A 29 15.55 -5.99 -22.97
N VAL A 30 14.42 -6.58 -22.59
CA VAL A 30 13.99 -7.89 -23.06
C VAL A 30 12.80 -7.69 -23.98
N SER A 31 12.92 -8.12 -25.23
CA SER A 31 11.90 -7.92 -26.27
C SER A 31 11.56 -9.25 -26.96
N GLY A 32 10.40 -9.33 -27.59
CA GLY A 32 9.97 -10.50 -28.33
C GLY A 32 8.47 -10.77 -28.19
N HIS A 33 8.08 -12.03 -28.35
CA HIS A 33 6.68 -12.48 -28.31
C HIS A 33 6.53 -13.75 -27.47
N LEU A 34 5.60 -13.74 -26.51
CA LEU A 34 5.26 -14.92 -25.72
C LEU A 34 3.74 -14.98 -25.50
N GLY A 35 3.19 -16.19 -25.44
CA GLY A 35 1.74 -16.40 -25.29
C GLY A 35 1.24 -16.51 -23.84
N LYS A 36 2.13 -16.45 -22.85
CA LYS A 36 1.77 -16.54 -21.42
C LYS A 36 2.49 -15.49 -20.60
N TRP A 37 1.77 -14.85 -19.69
CA TRP A 37 2.33 -13.80 -18.84
C TRP A 37 3.41 -14.33 -17.89
N GLU A 38 3.24 -15.52 -17.35
CA GLU A 38 4.21 -16.16 -16.46
C GLU A 38 5.53 -16.43 -17.18
N ASP A 39 5.48 -16.75 -18.47
CA ASP A 39 6.68 -16.96 -19.29
C ASP A 39 7.42 -15.64 -19.52
N ILE A 40 6.70 -14.51 -19.68
CA ILE A 40 7.26 -13.15 -19.77
C ILE A 40 7.97 -12.79 -18.47
N VAL A 41 7.29 -12.95 -17.33
CA VAL A 41 7.87 -12.66 -16.02
C VAL A 41 9.12 -13.52 -15.80
N ALA A 42 9.06 -14.82 -16.10
CA ALA A 42 10.21 -15.71 -15.96
C ALA A 42 11.36 -15.35 -16.92
N ALA A 43 11.07 -14.91 -18.15
CA ALA A 43 12.09 -14.49 -19.11
C ALA A 43 12.83 -13.24 -18.61
N CYS A 44 12.10 -12.23 -18.13
CA CYS A 44 12.68 -11.02 -17.57
C CYS A 44 13.47 -11.29 -16.28
N GLN A 45 12.96 -12.14 -15.39
CA GLN A 45 13.67 -12.55 -14.17
C GLN A 45 15.00 -13.27 -14.47
N MET A 46 15.08 -14.06 -15.54
CA MET A 46 16.33 -14.68 -15.98
C MET A 46 17.39 -13.65 -16.39
N CYS A 47 16.98 -12.43 -16.77
CA CYS A 47 17.86 -11.35 -17.19
C CYS A 47 18.36 -10.47 -16.04
N VAL A 48 17.84 -10.64 -14.82
CA VAL A 48 18.29 -9.89 -13.64
C VAL A 48 19.75 -10.19 -13.34
N GLN A 49 20.56 -9.14 -13.17
CA GLN A 49 21.99 -9.25 -12.84
C GLN A 49 22.28 -8.47 -11.55
N PRO A 50 22.10 -9.06 -10.35
CA PRO A 50 22.18 -8.34 -9.08
C PRO A 50 23.50 -7.59 -8.83
N ASP A 51 24.60 -8.11 -9.37
CA ASP A 51 25.95 -7.53 -9.19
C ASP A 51 26.19 -6.29 -10.06
N LYS A 52 25.31 -6.02 -11.03
CA LYS A 52 25.39 -4.87 -11.91
C LYS A 52 24.15 -4.04 -11.65
N LYS A 53 24.28 -2.76 -11.29
CA LYS A 53 23.17 -1.84 -10.96
C LYS A 53 22.25 -1.50 -12.15
N LEU A 54 21.91 -2.50 -12.95
CA LEU A 54 21.07 -2.47 -14.12
C LEU A 54 19.70 -3.02 -13.73
N HIS A 55 18.67 -2.41 -14.28
CA HIS A 55 17.30 -2.90 -14.12
C HIS A 55 16.82 -3.52 -15.43
N VAL A 56 15.83 -4.40 -15.33
CA VAL A 56 15.22 -5.08 -16.48
C VAL A 56 14.00 -4.28 -16.96
N VAL A 57 13.96 -4.05 -18.27
CA VAL A 57 12.83 -3.45 -18.98
C VAL A 57 12.15 -4.54 -19.81
N ASN A 58 10.82 -4.64 -19.67
CA ASN A 58 10.01 -5.57 -20.45
C ASN A 58 9.39 -4.88 -21.65
N ASP A 59 9.77 -5.35 -22.84
CA ASP A 59 9.21 -5.01 -24.16
C ASP A 59 8.72 -6.28 -24.89
N ILE A 60 8.49 -7.38 -24.15
CA ILE A 60 7.88 -8.59 -24.71
C ILE A 60 6.39 -8.33 -24.90
N VAL A 61 5.89 -8.62 -26.10
CA VAL A 61 4.47 -8.58 -26.44
C VAL A 61 3.82 -9.87 -25.95
N LEU A 62 2.70 -9.75 -25.22
CA LEU A 62 1.85 -10.87 -24.84
C LEU A 62 0.89 -11.18 -26.00
N ASP A 63 1.09 -12.33 -26.64
CA ASP A 63 0.34 -12.69 -27.85
C ASP A 63 -1.17 -12.84 -27.56
N GLY A 64 -1.99 -12.20 -28.40
CA GLY A 64 -3.46 -12.32 -28.33
C GLY A 64 -4.12 -11.57 -27.17
N VAL A 65 -3.39 -10.70 -26.46
CA VAL A 65 -3.91 -9.92 -25.32
C VAL A 65 -3.72 -8.43 -25.56
N ASP A 66 -4.80 -7.65 -25.45
CA ASP A 66 -4.74 -6.19 -25.34
C ASP A 66 -4.61 -5.81 -23.86
N ILE A 67 -3.46 -5.27 -23.47
CA ILE A 67 -3.18 -4.94 -22.06
C ILE A 67 -4.09 -3.76 -21.64
N PRO A 68 -4.93 -3.91 -20.60
CA PRO A 68 -5.81 -2.83 -20.15
C PRO A 68 -5.03 -1.56 -19.82
N LYS A 69 -5.52 -0.42 -20.33
CA LYS A 69 -4.96 0.90 -20.07
C LYS A 69 -5.37 1.39 -18.68
N MET A 70 -4.60 2.34 -18.14
CA MET A 70 -4.92 3.03 -16.89
C MET A 70 -6.31 3.69 -16.95
N ARG A 71 -7.14 3.47 -15.93
CA ARG A 71 -8.42 4.18 -15.76
C ARG A 71 -8.15 5.66 -15.51
N ILE A 72 -8.76 6.50 -16.34
CA ILE A 72 -8.76 7.96 -16.20
C ILE A 72 -10.06 8.40 -15.52
N PRO A 73 -10.01 9.27 -14.50
CA PRO A 73 -11.20 9.80 -13.84
C PRO A 73 -12.13 10.51 -14.82
N SER A 74 -13.43 10.44 -14.55
CA SER A 74 -14.45 11.14 -15.34
C SER A 74 -14.38 12.67 -15.18
N LEU A 75 -13.93 13.16 -14.02
CA LEU A 75 -13.71 14.58 -13.78
C LEU A 75 -12.65 15.12 -14.76
N LYS A 76 -13.01 16.15 -15.52
CA LYS A 76 -12.10 16.90 -16.40
C LYS A 76 -12.41 18.37 -16.30
N ASP A 77 -11.39 19.18 -16.01
CA ASP A 77 -11.48 20.63 -15.85
C ASP A 77 -10.09 21.25 -16.08
N ASP A 78 -9.94 22.55 -15.82
CA ASP A 78 -8.66 23.28 -15.93
C ASP A 78 -8.19 23.79 -14.55
N ALA A 79 -8.61 23.13 -13.47
CA ALA A 79 -8.38 23.61 -12.10
C ALA A 79 -6.90 23.74 -11.70
N LEU A 80 -6.00 23.02 -12.39
CA LEU A 80 -4.56 23.04 -12.18
C LEU A 80 -3.79 23.69 -13.34
N GLU A 81 -4.48 24.28 -14.31
CA GLU A 81 -3.84 24.91 -15.46
C GLU A 81 -2.90 26.05 -15.01
N GLY A 82 -1.65 25.99 -15.47
CA GLY A 82 -0.64 26.99 -15.14
C GLY A 82 0.00 26.85 -13.76
N ASP A 83 -0.39 25.85 -12.95
CA ASP A 83 0.16 25.66 -11.60
C ASP A 83 1.67 25.35 -11.64
N ARG A 84 2.44 25.88 -10.68
CA ARG A 84 3.91 25.87 -10.66
C ARG A 84 4.44 25.39 -9.30
N PRO A 85 4.23 24.11 -8.94
CA PRO A 85 4.78 23.57 -7.70
C PRO A 85 6.31 23.45 -7.76
N ASP A 86 6.96 23.61 -6.60
CA ASP A 86 8.37 23.23 -6.45
C ASP A 86 8.52 21.73 -6.61
N VAL A 87 7.59 20.96 -6.04
CA VAL A 87 7.55 19.50 -6.12
C VAL A 87 6.15 19.04 -6.50
N LEU A 88 6.06 18.29 -7.60
CA LEU A 88 4.88 17.52 -7.98
C LEU A 88 5.09 16.04 -7.63
N ILE A 89 4.26 15.50 -6.74
CA ILE A 89 4.26 14.09 -6.36
C ILE A 89 3.13 13.39 -7.12
N ILE A 90 3.46 12.32 -7.85
CA ILE A 90 2.48 11.53 -8.61
C ILE A 90 2.19 10.25 -7.85
N GLY A 91 0.97 10.12 -7.32
CA GLY A 91 0.47 8.97 -6.57
C GLY A 91 0.20 9.26 -5.10
N GLY A 92 -1.03 9.03 -4.64
CA GLY A 92 -1.53 9.20 -3.27
C GLY A 92 -1.58 7.89 -2.46
N GLY A 93 -0.71 6.94 -2.79
CA GLY A 93 -0.41 5.79 -1.94
C GLY A 93 0.46 6.17 -0.74
N ILE A 94 0.81 5.18 0.09
CA ILE A 94 1.61 5.37 1.31
C ILE A 94 2.93 6.08 1.02
N SER A 95 3.61 5.75 -0.09
CA SER A 95 4.87 6.40 -0.50
C SER A 95 4.67 7.89 -0.78
N GLY A 96 3.71 8.27 -1.62
CA GLY A 96 3.49 9.67 -1.96
C GLY A 96 2.99 10.49 -0.77
N ALA A 97 2.08 9.94 0.04
CA ALA A 97 1.57 10.61 1.23
C ALA A 97 2.66 10.82 2.29
N SER A 98 3.53 9.83 2.54
CA SER A 98 4.64 9.99 3.48
C SER A 98 5.68 11.00 2.95
N ILE A 99 6.02 10.95 1.66
CA ILE A 99 6.92 11.92 1.03
C ILE A 99 6.36 13.35 1.15
N ALA A 100 5.07 13.56 0.88
CA ALA A 100 4.43 14.86 1.00
C ALA A 100 4.54 15.43 2.42
N ARG A 101 4.32 14.58 3.45
CA ARG A 101 4.50 14.98 4.85
C ARG A 101 5.95 15.37 5.14
N GLU A 102 6.91 14.56 4.73
CA GLU A 102 8.32 14.83 5.03
C GLU A 102 8.81 16.12 4.33
N LEU A 103 8.38 16.36 3.09
CA LEU A 103 8.66 17.60 2.38
C LEU A 103 8.00 18.83 3.01
N SER A 104 6.84 18.70 3.65
CA SER A 104 6.15 19.81 4.32
C SER A 104 6.91 20.40 5.52
N LYS A 105 8.01 19.75 5.95
CA LYS A 105 9.01 20.31 6.89
C LYS A 105 9.79 21.49 6.32
N TRP A 106 9.66 21.77 5.02
CA TRP A 106 10.31 22.85 4.31
C TRP A 106 9.29 23.80 3.71
N LYS A 107 9.67 25.06 3.53
CA LYS A 107 8.85 26.05 2.82
C LYS A 107 8.92 25.80 1.32
N LEU A 108 8.13 24.84 0.85
CA LEU A 108 8.03 24.44 -0.56
C LEU A 108 6.56 24.44 -1.00
N ASN A 109 6.30 24.85 -2.25
CA ASN A 109 5.00 24.63 -2.88
C ASN A 109 4.91 23.16 -3.32
N ILE A 110 4.23 22.33 -2.52
CA ILE A 110 4.11 20.88 -2.74
C ILE A 110 2.70 20.59 -3.26
N LEU A 111 2.62 19.90 -4.39
CA LEU A 111 1.38 19.39 -4.95
C LEU A 111 1.48 17.87 -5.12
N LEU A 112 0.56 17.13 -4.50
CA LEU A 112 0.36 15.70 -4.77
C LEU A 112 -0.86 15.53 -5.67
N VAL A 113 -0.74 14.75 -6.73
CA VAL A 113 -1.86 14.36 -7.60
C VAL A 113 -2.12 12.87 -7.47
N GLU A 114 -3.39 12.51 -7.26
CA GLU A 114 -3.89 11.13 -7.16
C GLU A 114 -5.05 10.97 -8.14
N LYS A 115 -4.99 9.93 -8.97
CA LYS A 115 -6.03 9.65 -9.96
C LYS A 115 -7.32 9.15 -9.30
N GLU A 116 -7.23 8.51 -8.14
CA GLU A 116 -8.40 8.00 -7.44
C GLU A 116 -9.16 9.11 -6.68
N SER A 117 -10.39 8.80 -6.27
CA SER A 117 -11.27 9.71 -5.54
C SER A 117 -10.87 9.96 -4.08
N ASP A 118 -9.84 9.27 -3.59
CA ASP A 118 -9.29 9.39 -2.23
C ASP A 118 -7.89 8.75 -2.20
N LEU A 119 -7.16 8.96 -1.10
CA LEU A 119 -5.89 8.30 -0.85
C LEU A 119 -6.08 6.81 -0.53
N ALA A 120 -5.00 6.04 -0.72
CA ALA A 120 -4.94 4.60 -0.46
C ALA A 120 -5.95 3.74 -1.24
N MET A 121 -6.43 4.22 -2.39
CA MET A 121 -7.45 3.52 -3.19
C MET A 121 -6.90 2.38 -4.06
N GLN A 122 -5.58 2.13 -4.03
CA GLN A 122 -4.89 1.05 -4.74
C GLN A 122 -4.18 0.13 -3.71
N ALA A 123 -2.95 -0.33 -3.98
CA ALA A 123 -2.20 -1.28 -3.13
C ALA A 123 -2.09 -0.86 -1.64
N SER A 124 -1.95 0.44 -1.35
CA SER A 124 -1.78 0.92 0.03
C SER A 124 -3.01 0.72 0.91
N GLY A 125 -4.21 0.58 0.35
CA GLY A 125 -5.42 0.22 1.11
C GLY A 125 -5.79 -1.26 1.01
N ARG A 126 -5.01 -2.06 0.29
CA ARG A 126 -5.28 -3.48 -0.03
C ARG A 126 -4.08 -4.35 0.29
N ASN A 127 -3.68 -4.33 1.55
CA ASN A 127 -2.65 -5.18 2.12
C ASN A 127 -3.07 -5.61 3.53
N ASP A 128 -2.30 -6.52 4.11
CA ASP A 128 -2.54 -7.08 5.44
C ASP A 128 -2.47 -6.03 6.56
N GLY A 129 -1.66 -4.98 6.40
CA GLY A 129 -1.38 -4.01 7.45
C GLY A 129 -0.23 -4.43 8.37
N GLU A 130 0.60 -5.41 7.96
CA GLU A 130 1.74 -5.86 8.74
C GLU A 130 2.89 -4.83 8.71
N VAL A 131 3.42 -4.53 9.89
CA VAL A 131 4.70 -3.85 10.07
C VAL A 131 5.76 -4.93 10.19
N HIS A 132 6.35 -5.30 9.05
CA HIS A 132 7.18 -6.49 8.90
C HIS A 132 8.51 -6.42 9.67
N PRO A 133 9.00 -7.55 10.20
CA PRO A 133 10.31 -7.60 10.85
C PRO A 133 11.48 -7.72 9.85
N GLY A 134 11.22 -8.07 8.59
CA GLY A 134 12.28 -8.24 7.57
C GLY A 134 13.04 -9.57 7.64
N VAL A 135 12.49 -10.57 8.35
CA VAL A 135 13.15 -11.87 8.59
C VAL A 135 13.37 -12.71 7.33
N ASP A 136 12.67 -12.39 6.25
CA ASP A 136 12.61 -13.11 4.99
C ASP A 136 13.29 -12.39 3.82
N LEU A 137 13.92 -11.24 4.08
CA LEU A 137 14.57 -10.43 3.05
C LEU A 137 16.04 -10.80 2.83
N ASN A 138 16.53 -10.59 1.61
CA ASN A 138 17.92 -10.86 1.25
C ASN A 138 18.84 -9.75 1.75
N VAL A 139 20.05 -10.14 2.15
CA VAL A 139 21.08 -9.21 2.63
C VAL A 139 21.51 -8.28 1.49
N GLY A 140 21.62 -6.98 1.78
CA GLY A 140 22.12 -5.98 0.84
C GLY A 140 21.05 -5.34 -0.05
N THR A 141 19.80 -5.83 -0.01
CA THR A 141 18.68 -5.23 -0.74
C THR A 141 18.21 -3.92 -0.11
N LEU A 142 17.66 -3.01 -0.92
CA LEU A 142 17.03 -1.78 -0.43
C LEU A 142 15.83 -2.11 0.46
N LYS A 143 15.06 -3.16 0.13
CA LYS A 143 14.02 -3.71 1.01
C LYS A 143 14.54 -4.00 2.42
N GLN A 144 15.67 -4.70 2.54
CA GLN A 144 16.26 -5.00 3.84
C GLN A 144 16.71 -3.72 4.55
N HIS A 145 17.36 -2.81 3.83
CA HIS A 145 17.81 -1.54 4.40
C HIS A 145 16.65 -0.74 5.01
N TYR A 146 15.62 -0.48 4.22
CA TYR A 146 14.51 0.37 4.63
C TYR A 146 13.53 -0.31 5.60
N VAL A 147 13.36 -1.64 5.57
CA VAL A 147 12.45 -2.29 6.52
C VAL A 147 12.96 -2.16 7.95
N LEU A 148 14.28 -2.28 8.16
CA LEU A 148 14.87 -2.22 9.50
C LEU A 148 14.76 -0.80 10.08
N LEU A 149 15.00 0.22 9.24
CA LEU A 149 14.85 1.61 9.62
C LEU A 149 13.38 1.97 9.85
N GLY A 150 12.52 1.67 8.88
CA GLY A 150 11.11 2.01 8.91
C GLY A 150 10.37 1.35 10.06
N ASN A 151 10.58 0.05 10.31
CA ASN A 151 9.94 -0.70 11.41
C ASN A 151 10.14 -0.02 12.78
N ALA A 152 11.35 0.50 13.04
CA ALA A 152 11.71 1.15 14.29
C ALA A 152 11.03 2.53 14.48
N MET A 153 10.49 3.13 13.41
CA MET A 153 9.86 4.45 13.46
C MET A 153 8.35 4.38 13.78
N TYR A 154 7.73 3.19 13.70
CA TYR A 154 6.28 3.05 13.69
C TYR A 154 5.56 3.54 14.95
N GLU A 155 6.11 3.29 16.14
CA GLU A 155 5.49 3.72 17.39
C GLU A 155 5.36 5.24 17.43
N LYS A 156 6.47 5.95 17.15
CA LYS A 156 6.48 7.41 17.09
C LYS A 156 5.56 7.96 16.01
N ILE A 157 5.57 7.39 14.81
CA ILE A 157 4.75 7.87 13.69
C ILE A 157 3.27 7.70 13.98
N CYS A 158 2.87 6.54 14.50
CA CYS A 158 1.48 6.25 14.79
C CYS A 158 0.97 7.13 15.95
N GLU A 159 1.82 7.41 16.95
CA GLU A 159 1.54 8.40 17.98
C GLU A 159 1.38 9.82 17.41
N GLU A 160 2.33 10.27 16.56
CA GLU A 160 2.26 11.58 15.92
C GLU A 160 1.01 11.74 15.05
N LEU A 161 0.63 10.70 14.30
CA LEU A 161 -0.48 10.76 13.36
C LEU A 161 -1.85 10.39 13.96
N SER A 162 -1.90 10.01 15.25
CA SER A 162 -3.08 9.48 15.92
C SER A 162 -3.69 8.29 15.17
N VAL A 163 -2.86 7.27 14.88
CA VAL A 163 -3.24 6.04 14.17
C VAL A 163 -3.03 4.84 15.10
N PRO A 164 -3.99 3.90 15.20
CA PRO A 164 -3.81 2.72 16.05
C PRO A 164 -2.70 1.81 15.50
N PHE A 165 -1.83 1.38 16.40
CA PHE A 165 -0.70 0.50 16.12
C PHE A 165 -0.52 -0.51 17.25
N SER A 166 -0.20 -1.75 16.91
CA SER A 166 0.09 -2.81 17.88
C SER A 166 1.36 -3.56 17.54
N ARG A 167 2.16 -3.91 18.57
CA ARG A 167 3.44 -4.64 18.44
C ARG A 167 3.32 -6.03 19.06
N ASP A 168 2.57 -6.91 18.40
CA ASP A 168 2.25 -8.24 18.93
C ASP A 168 3.26 -9.33 18.53
N GLY A 169 4.22 -9.00 17.65
CA GLY A 169 5.23 -9.93 17.15
C GLY A 169 4.66 -10.95 16.15
N GLN A 170 5.58 -11.72 15.57
CA GLN A 170 5.28 -12.70 14.53
C GLN A 170 5.83 -14.08 14.91
N TYR A 171 5.03 -15.13 14.70
CA TYR A 171 5.41 -16.53 14.82
C TYR A 171 5.31 -17.24 13.47
N VAL A 172 6.40 -17.89 13.06
CA VAL A 172 6.42 -18.83 11.94
C VAL A 172 6.54 -20.24 12.51
N GLY A 173 5.45 -21.01 12.46
CA GLY A 173 5.37 -22.35 13.02
C GLY A 173 6.02 -23.43 12.14
N PHE A 174 6.66 -24.41 12.79
CA PHE A 174 7.28 -25.57 12.16
C PHE A 174 6.85 -26.87 12.83
N SER A 175 6.34 -27.83 12.06
CA SER A 175 5.92 -29.15 12.58
C SER A 175 7.07 -30.15 12.69
N GLU A 176 8.01 -30.14 11.74
CA GLU A 176 9.09 -31.12 11.61
C GLU A 176 10.25 -30.82 12.58
N LYS A 177 10.39 -31.64 13.63
CA LYS A 177 11.46 -31.48 14.66
C LYS A 177 12.87 -31.46 14.08
N GLY A 178 13.14 -32.25 13.03
CA GLY A 178 14.46 -32.33 12.39
C GLY A 178 14.95 -31.00 11.78
N THR A 179 14.03 -30.07 11.52
CA THR A 179 14.36 -28.75 10.94
C THR A 179 14.87 -27.74 11.96
N TYR A 180 14.79 -28.06 13.26
CA TYR A 180 15.15 -27.17 14.36
C TYR A 180 16.59 -26.62 14.27
N PRO A 181 17.65 -27.42 14.02
CA PRO A 181 19.01 -26.89 13.93
C PRO A 181 19.18 -25.88 12.78
N LEU A 182 18.54 -26.14 11.64
CA LEU A 182 18.57 -25.25 10.48
C LEU A 182 17.86 -23.93 10.79
N VAL A 183 16.67 -23.98 11.39
CA VAL A 183 15.92 -22.77 11.76
C VAL A 183 16.65 -21.98 12.86
N LYS A 184 17.35 -22.65 13.78
CA LYS A 184 18.19 -22.00 14.79
C LYS A 184 19.39 -21.28 14.15
N ALA A 185 20.06 -21.90 13.20
CA ALA A 185 21.14 -21.27 12.43
C ALA A 185 20.63 -20.07 11.61
N TYR A 186 19.46 -20.23 10.98
CA TYR A 186 18.78 -19.14 10.26
C TYR A 186 18.44 -17.97 11.18
N ALA A 187 17.85 -18.22 12.36
CA ALA A 187 17.55 -17.19 13.34
C ALA A 187 18.82 -16.44 13.79
N TRP A 188 19.91 -17.16 14.02
CA TRP A 188 21.21 -16.58 14.34
C TRP A 188 21.73 -15.68 13.21
N GLN A 189 21.65 -16.14 11.96
CA GLN A 189 22.05 -15.36 10.78
C GLN A 189 21.20 -14.08 10.66
N ARG A 190 19.87 -14.18 10.84
CA ARG A 190 18.97 -13.03 10.76
C ARG A 190 19.25 -12.01 11.86
N ARG A 191 19.54 -12.45 13.07
CA ARG A 191 19.88 -11.57 14.19
C ARG A 191 21.23 -10.87 14.01
N ASN A 192 22.28 -11.62 13.66
CA ASN A 192 23.65 -11.13 13.72
C ASN A 192 24.16 -10.55 12.40
N ILE A 193 23.70 -11.06 11.26
CA ILE A 193 24.11 -10.59 9.93
C ILE A 193 23.07 -9.64 9.35
N CYS A 194 21.79 -10.05 9.37
CA CYS A 194 20.70 -9.23 8.81
C CYS A 194 20.19 -8.16 9.77
N LYS A 195 20.72 -8.10 11.00
CA LYS A 195 20.36 -7.11 12.04
C LYS A 195 18.87 -7.07 12.41
N VAL A 196 18.12 -8.15 12.14
CA VAL A 196 16.71 -8.30 12.59
C VAL A 196 16.71 -8.66 14.08
N LYS A 197 16.86 -7.64 14.92
CA LYS A 197 17.01 -7.79 16.38
C LYS A 197 15.86 -8.56 17.00
N GLY A 198 16.15 -9.33 18.04
CA GLY A 198 15.15 -10.08 18.81
C GLY A 198 14.65 -11.38 18.16
N THR A 199 14.97 -11.64 16.88
CA THR A 199 14.61 -12.89 16.20
C THR A 199 15.22 -14.09 16.90
N ARG A 200 14.38 -15.06 17.30
CA ARG A 200 14.79 -16.25 18.05
C ARG A 200 13.86 -17.43 17.80
N VAL A 201 14.33 -18.64 18.04
CA VAL A 201 13.47 -19.83 18.05
C VAL A 201 12.79 -19.96 19.41
N VAL A 202 11.49 -20.22 19.42
CA VAL A 202 10.69 -20.53 20.61
C VAL A 202 10.21 -21.97 20.56
N LYS A 203 10.20 -22.63 21.72
CA LYS A 203 9.70 -24.00 21.86
C LYS A 203 8.15 -24.01 21.89
N LYS A 204 7.57 -25.18 21.67
CA LYS A 204 6.12 -25.41 21.64
C LYS A 204 5.38 -24.90 22.88
N ASP A 205 5.92 -25.11 24.07
CA ASP A 205 5.34 -24.67 25.34
C ASP A 205 5.18 -23.14 25.41
N VAL A 206 6.20 -22.40 24.99
CA VAL A 206 6.16 -20.93 24.91
C VAL A 206 5.17 -20.48 23.82
N LEU A 207 5.19 -21.13 22.66
CA LEU A 207 4.26 -20.84 21.57
C LEU A 207 2.80 -21.02 22.01
N GLN A 208 2.46 -22.16 22.62
CA GLN A 208 1.11 -22.47 23.07
C GLN A 208 0.67 -21.64 24.28
N LYS A 209 1.61 -21.18 25.12
CA LYS A 209 1.30 -20.22 26.18
C LYS A 209 0.89 -18.86 25.60
N ASN A 210 1.57 -18.40 24.56
CA ASN A 210 1.36 -17.08 23.98
C ASN A 210 0.19 -17.06 22.97
N GLU A 211 0.08 -18.11 22.15
CA GLU A 211 -0.94 -18.30 21.12
C GLU A 211 -1.66 -19.66 21.32
N PRO A 212 -2.61 -19.78 22.28
CA PRO A 212 -3.17 -21.08 22.69
C PRO A 212 -3.99 -21.83 21.64
N ARG A 213 -4.48 -21.12 20.62
CA ARG A 213 -5.34 -21.67 19.55
C ARG A 213 -4.58 -21.98 18.26
N ILE A 214 -3.27 -21.72 18.22
CA ILE A 214 -2.44 -22.09 17.08
C ILE A 214 -2.33 -23.61 16.95
N ASN A 215 -2.10 -24.12 15.74
CA ASN A 215 -2.00 -25.55 15.44
C ASN A 215 -1.09 -26.29 16.44
N LYS A 216 -1.66 -27.29 17.12
CA LYS A 216 -0.97 -28.07 18.17
C LYS A 216 0.12 -29.01 17.63
N GLY A 217 0.15 -29.23 16.32
CA GLY A 217 1.16 -29.96 15.58
C GLY A 217 2.49 -29.22 15.43
N PHE A 218 2.55 -27.90 15.69
CA PHE A 218 3.81 -27.18 15.68
C PHE A 218 4.72 -27.62 16.84
N SER A 219 5.95 -27.98 16.49
CA SER A 219 6.99 -28.42 17.43
C SER A 219 7.80 -27.26 18.00
N PHE A 220 7.93 -26.17 17.23
CA PHE A 220 8.60 -24.93 17.61
C PHE A 220 8.20 -23.82 16.62
N ALA A 221 8.59 -22.57 16.89
CA ALA A 221 8.39 -21.46 15.96
C ALA A 221 9.61 -20.54 15.91
N LEU A 222 9.79 -19.85 14.77
CA LEU A 222 10.62 -18.66 14.70
C LEU A 222 9.79 -17.46 15.18
N TYR A 223 10.29 -16.73 16.15
CA TYR A 223 9.63 -15.57 16.73
C TYR A 223 10.40 -14.28 16.45
N SER A 224 9.71 -13.27 15.95
CA SER A 224 10.24 -11.93 15.69
C SER A 224 9.39 -10.88 16.44
N PRO A 225 9.91 -10.29 17.53
CA PRO A 225 9.13 -9.35 18.36
C PRO A 225 8.92 -7.98 17.71
N SER A 226 9.69 -7.63 16.68
CA SER A 226 9.57 -6.33 15.99
C SER A 226 8.38 -6.27 15.04
N ALA A 227 7.72 -7.39 14.75
CA ALA A 227 6.52 -7.37 13.91
C ALA A 227 5.36 -6.66 14.63
N GLY A 228 4.52 -5.98 13.86
CA GLY A 228 3.33 -5.30 14.38
C GLY A 228 2.24 -5.20 13.32
N CYS A 229 1.15 -4.53 13.68
CA CYS A 229 0.02 -4.25 12.81
C CYS A 229 -0.39 -2.79 12.91
N VAL A 230 -0.79 -2.20 11.77
CA VAL A 230 -1.36 -0.86 11.65
C VAL A 230 -2.56 -0.90 10.71
N CYS A 231 -3.43 0.10 10.77
CA CYS A 231 -4.43 0.32 9.72
C CYS A 231 -3.76 0.98 8.48
N PRO A 232 -3.64 0.29 7.33
CA PRO A 232 -2.77 0.77 6.25
C PRO A 232 -3.37 1.97 5.48
N TYR A 233 -4.68 1.97 5.22
CA TYR A 233 -5.36 3.12 4.63
C TYR A 233 -5.48 4.27 5.64
N GLY A 234 -5.74 3.98 6.91
CA GLY A 234 -5.78 4.99 7.98
C GLY A 234 -4.45 5.72 8.14
N LEU A 235 -3.33 4.98 8.12
CA LEU A 235 -1.99 5.57 8.15
C LEU A 235 -1.72 6.44 6.91
N THR A 236 -2.06 5.94 5.72
CA THR A 236 -1.87 6.69 4.46
C THR A 236 -2.67 8.00 4.45
N ILE A 237 -3.94 7.94 4.86
CA ILE A 237 -4.80 9.13 4.96
C ILE A 237 -4.24 10.11 6.00
N ALA A 238 -3.82 9.62 7.17
CA ALA A 238 -3.26 10.46 8.22
C ALA A 238 -1.97 11.17 7.79
N TYR A 239 -1.11 10.51 7.00
CA TYR A 239 0.04 11.14 6.36
C TYR A 239 -0.39 12.29 5.45
N GLY A 240 -1.36 12.06 4.57
CA GLY A 240 -1.89 13.08 3.66
C GLY A 240 -2.53 14.26 4.39
N GLU A 241 -3.39 14.00 5.37
CA GLU A 241 -4.04 15.04 6.19
C GLU A 241 -3.01 15.87 6.98
N ASN A 242 -1.95 15.23 7.51
CA ASN A 242 -0.87 15.96 8.18
C ASN A 242 -0.06 16.80 7.18
N ALA A 243 0.20 16.30 5.96
CA ALA A 243 0.85 17.09 4.92
C ALA A 243 0.02 18.33 4.55
N VAL A 244 -1.30 18.17 4.38
CA VAL A 244 -2.22 19.29 4.11
C VAL A 244 -2.24 20.30 5.25
N SER A 245 -2.31 19.82 6.50
CA SER A 245 -2.24 20.67 7.70
C SER A 245 -0.93 21.47 7.81
N ASN A 246 0.12 21.02 7.11
CA ASN A 246 1.43 21.68 7.04
C ASN A 246 1.65 22.48 5.74
N GLY A 247 0.62 22.65 4.92
CA GLY A 247 0.63 23.52 3.73
C GLY A 247 0.81 22.82 2.38
N ALA A 248 0.89 21.48 2.34
CA ALA A 248 0.87 20.76 1.06
C ALA A 248 -0.55 20.80 0.44
N ARG A 249 -0.63 20.73 -0.89
CA ARG A 249 -1.91 20.57 -1.62
C ARG A 249 -2.03 19.15 -2.15
N ILE A 250 -3.24 18.59 -2.09
CA ILE A 250 -3.57 17.28 -2.66
C ILE A 250 -4.72 17.48 -3.65
N SER A 251 -4.54 17.04 -4.89
CA SER A 251 -5.58 17.01 -5.92
C SER A 251 -5.95 15.58 -6.24
N LEU A 252 -7.12 15.16 -5.75
CA LEU A 252 -7.74 13.87 -6.06
C LEU A 252 -8.38 13.90 -7.46
N ASN A 253 -8.75 12.72 -7.99
CA ASN A 253 -9.31 12.56 -9.34
C ASN A 253 -8.42 13.20 -10.45
N THR A 254 -7.11 13.22 -10.25
CA THR A 254 -6.12 13.87 -11.11
C THR A 254 -5.11 12.84 -11.65
N ALA A 255 -5.34 12.37 -12.86
CA ALA A 255 -4.44 11.50 -13.59
C ALA A 255 -3.44 12.31 -14.41
N VAL A 256 -2.15 11.96 -14.30
CA VAL A 256 -1.11 12.43 -15.22
C VAL A 256 -1.22 11.65 -16.54
N LEU A 257 -1.26 12.38 -17.65
CA LEU A 257 -1.51 11.83 -18.99
C LEU A 257 -0.25 11.81 -19.85
N SER A 258 0.60 12.84 -19.75
CA SER A 258 1.87 12.94 -20.48
C SER A 258 2.78 14.00 -19.87
N MET A 259 4.05 14.01 -20.31
CA MET A 259 5.01 15.05 -19.95
C MET A 259 5.70 15.60 -21.19
N GLU A 260 5.94 16.92 -21.19
CA GLU A 260 6.80 17.56 -22.15
C GLU A 260 8.23 17.57 -21.61
N VAL A 261 9.11 16.82 -22.26
CA VAL A 261 10.52 16.70 -21.87
C VAL A 261 11.40 17.29 -22.95
N SER A 262 12.19 18.30 -22.57
CA SER A 262 13.16 18.98 -23.42
C SER A 262 14.49 19.10 -22.68
N GLU A 263 15.59 18.78 -23.38
CA GLU A 263 16.96 18.80 -22.83
C GLU A 263 17.12 18.00 -21.52
N GLY A 264 16.47 16.82 -21.45
CA GLY A 264 16.52 15.96 -20.26
C GLY A 264 15.84 16.57 -19.03
N THR A 265 14.90 17.50 -19.23
CA THR A 265 14.15 18.17 -18.16
C THR A 265 12.65 18.17 -18.50
N ILE A 266 11.81 17.75 -17.55
CA ILE A 266 10.36 17.89 -17.61
C ILE A 266 10.03 19.37 -17.52
N LYS A 267 9.43 19.92 -18.58
CA LYS A 267 8.99 21.32 -18.67
C LYS A 267 7.53 21.49 -18.26
N SER A 268 6.69 20.52 -18.62
CA SER A 268 5.28 20.51 -18.24
C SER A 268 4.75 19.09 -18.06
N VAL A 269 3.73 18.94 -17.23
CA VAL A 269 3.00 17.69 -16.95
C VAL A 269 1.54 17.94 -17.28
N LEU A 270 1.02 17.22 -18.28
CA LEU A 270 -0.39 17.29 -18.66
C LEU A 270 -1.21 16.35 -17.77
N THR A 271 -2.29 16.86 -17.17
CA THR A 271 -3.27 16.06 -16.44
C THR A 271 -4.65 16.16 -17.10
N ASN A 272 -5.62 15.38 -16.63
CA ASN A 272 -7.03 15.57 -16.98
C ASN A 272 -7.65 16.86 -16.38
N ARG A 273 -6.90 17.60 -15.57
CA ARG A 273 -7.34 18.79 -14.82
C ARG A 273 -6.51 20.05 -15.15
N GLY A 274 -5.87 20.07 -16.31
CA GLY A 274 -4.95 21.13 -16.75
C GLY A 274 -3.47 20.73 -16.73
N ARG A 275 -2.62 21.64 -17.20
CA ARG A 275 -1.17 21.49 -17.35
C ARG A 275 -0.41 22.17 -16.21
N ILE A 276 0.51 21.42 -15.61
CA ILE A 276 1.30 21.82 -14.44
C ILE A 276 2.77 21.97 -14.86
N TYR A 277 3.50 22.89 -14.23
CA TYR A 277 4.88 23.25 -14.54
C TYR A 277 5.79 23.07 -13.31
N PRO A 278 6.08 21.82 -12.90
CA PRO A 278 6.86 21.54 -11.69
C PRO A 278 8.36 21.80 -11.87
N LYS A 279 9.07 22.17 -10.78
CA LYS A 279 10.55 22.16 -10.79
C LYS A 279 11.12 20.75 -10.65
N LEU A 280 10.53 19.94 -9.78
CA LEU A 280 10.87 18.53 -9.54
C LEU A 280 9.62 17.66 -9.58
N VAL A 281 9.70 16.51 -10.25
CA VAL A 281 8.66 15.47 -10.21
C VAL A 281 9.13 14.30 -9.35
N ILE A 282 8.26 13.81 -8.45
CA ILE A 282 8.47 12.58 -7.70
C ILE A 282 7.49 11.53 -8.20
N ASN A 283 8.01 10.45 -8.74
CA ASN A 283 7.22 9.33 -9.23
C ASN A 283 7.00 8.32 -8.10
N ALA A 284 5.79 8.33 -7.52
CA ALA A 284 5.34 7.40 -6.49
C ALA A 284 4.07 6.64 -6.94
N ALA A 285 3.95 6.38 -8.25
CA ALA A 285 2.71 5.93 -8.89
C ALA A 285 2.43 4.41 -8.77
N GLY A 286 3.10 3.71 -7.85
CA GLY A 286 2.87 2.29 -7.57
C GLY A 286 3.00 1.43 -8.83
N VAL A 287 1.93 0.70 -9.19
CA VAL A 287 1.90 -0.20 -10.36
C VAL A 287 2.09 0.53 -11.70
N PHE A 288 1.90 1.85 -11.73
CA PHE A 288 2.08 2.71 -12.90
C PHE A 288 3.41 3.48 -12.89
N ALA A 289 4.33 3.17 -11.98
CA ALA A 289 5.60 3.91 -11.87
C ALA A 289 6.46 3.80 -13.14
N ASP A 290 6.45 2.66 -13.82
CA ASP A 290 7.07 2.47 -15.14
C ASP A 290 6.39 3.28 -16.25
N ASN A 291 5.06 3.40 -16.24
CA ASN A 291 4.33 4.27 -17.17
C ASN A 291 4.69 5.75 -16.96
N VAL A 292 4.80 6.20 -15.71
CA VAL A 292 5.23 7.57 -15.39
C VAL A 292 6.69 7.80 -15.80
N ALA A 293 7.56 6.81 -15.63
CA ALA A 293 8.93 6.88 -16.12
C ALA A 293 8.98 6.98 -17.66
N GLU A 294 8.13 6.23 -18.37
CA GLU A 294 7.99 6.32 -19.82
C GLU A 294 7.50 7.71 -20.27
N MET A 295 6.47 8.26 -19.62
CA MET A 295 6.00 9.64 -19.87
C MET A 295 7.12 10.67 -19.71
N ALA A 296 8.02 10.44 -18.75
CA ALA A 296 9.20 11.27 -18.49
C ALA A 296 10.39 10.99 -19.44
N LYS A 297 10.24 10.11 -20.43
CA LYS A 297 11.31 9.62 -21.31
C LYS A 297 12.50 9.02 -20.53
N ASP A 298 12.21 8.41 -19.38
CA ASP A 298 13.16 7.88 -18.40
C ASP A 298 12.87 6.43 -17.98
N ARG A 299 12.18 5.64 -18.80
CA ARG A 299 11.93 4.24 -18.45
C ARG A 299 13.23 3.43 -18.56
N PHE A 300 13.77 3.03 -17.40
CA PHE A 300 14.89 2.10 -17.27
C PHE A 300 14.55 0.85 -16.45
N PHE A 301 13.30 0.73 -15.99
CA PHE A 301 12.77 -0.40 -15.25
C PHE A 301 11.35 -0.71 -15.74
N SER A 302 10.81 -1.87 -15.38
CA SER A 302 9.41 -2.21 -15.62
C SER A 302 8.76 -2.81 -14.38
N ILE A 303 7.44 -2.64 -14.27
CA ILE A 303 6.65 -3.23 -13.20
C ILE A 303 5.88 -4.42 -13.76
N HIS A 304 6.01 -5.59 -13.12
CA HIS A 304 5.09 -6.70 -13.31
C HIS A 304 4.09 -6.74 -12.14
N PRO A 305 2.78 -6.61 -12.40
CA PRO A 305 1.80 -6.61 -11.34
C PRO A 305 1.57 -8.01 -10.74
N ARG A 306 1.44 -8.08 -9.42
CA ARG A 306 1.14 -9.32 -8.70
C ARG A 306 -0.07 -9.15 -7.80
N ARG A 307 -1.16 -9.85 -8.12
CA ARG A 307 -2.40 -9.85 -7.33
C ARG A 307 -2.23 -10.61 -6.03
N GLY A 308 -2.90 -10.15 -4.99
CA GLY A 308 -2.99 -10.81 -3.69
C GLY A 308 -4.34 -10.57 -3.08
N THR A 309 -5.04 -11.64 -2.79
CA THR A 309 -6.37 -11.66 -2.18
C THR A 309 -6.26 -11.96 -0.70
N ASP A 310 -6.99 -11.21 0.10
CA ASP A 310 -7.13 -11.38 1.54
C ASP A 310 -8.61 -11.53 1.89
N VAL A 311 -8.88 -12.24 2.99
CA VAL A 311 -10.21 -12.30 3.60
C VAL A 311 -10.17 -11.76 5.02
N ILE A 312 -11.19 -10.99 5.40
CA ILE A 312 -11.36 -10.48 6.76
C ILE A 312 -12.45 -11.29 7.44
N LEU A 313 -12.13 -11.80 8.62
CA LEU A 313 -13.04 -12.52 9.50
C LEU A 313 -13.70 -11.57 10.51
N ASP A 314 -14.88 -11.95 10.97
CA ASP A 314 -15.61 -11.25 12.02
C ASP A 314 -14.80 -11.08 13.31
N LYS A 315 -14.99 -9.95 14.02
CA LYS A 315 -14.29 -9.64 15.28
C LYS A 315 -14.41 -10.72 16.35
N LYS A 316 -15.47 -11.56 16.33
CA LYS A 316 -15.59 -12.72 17.24
C LYS A 316 -14.42 -13.70 17.14
N THR A 317 -13.71 -13.71 16.00
CA THR A 317 -12.54 -14.56 15.75
C THR A 317 -11.23 -13.94 16.24
N GLY A 318 -11.18 -12.64 16.56
CA GLY A 318 -9.97 -11.93 17.00
C GLY A 318 -9.27 -12.57 18.20
N LYS A 319 -10.02 -13.27 19.07
CA LYS A 319 -9.47 -13.99 20.22
C LYS A 319 -8.68 -15.27 19.86
N LEU A 320 -8.70 -15.71 18.60
CA LEU A 320 -7.99 -16.93 18.19
C LEU A 320 -6.49 -16.69 18.01
N VAL A 321 -6.09 -15.49 17.61
CA VAL A 321 -4.67 -15.15 17.37
C VAL A 321 -4.43 -13.77 17.93
N LYS A 322 -3.34 -13.55 18.67
CA LYS A 322 -2.99 -12.22 19.19
C LYS A 322 -2.11 -11.43 18.24
N GLY A 323 -1.10 -12.06 17.63
CA GLY A 323 -0.17 -11.39 16.74
C GLY A 323 -0.27 -11.81 15.28
N VAL A 324 0.90 -11.97 14.65
CA VAL A 324 1.03 -12.46 13.28
C VAL A 324 1.46 -13.92 13.32
N VAL A 325 0.71 -14.82 12.67
CA VAL A 325 1.02 -16.25 12.67
C VAL A 325 1.01 -16.82 11.26
N SER A 326 2.03 -17.58 10.93
CA SER A 326 2.12 -18.33 9.67
C SER A 326 2.78 -19.68 9.91
N PHE A 327 2.79 -20.52 8.89
CA PHE A 327 3.47 -21.81 8.94
C PHE A 327 4.36 -21.97 7.71
N LYS A 328 5.48 -22.68 7.87
CA LYS A 328 6.34 -23.09 6.76
C LYS A 328 6.68 -24.56 6.84
N THR A 329 6.76 -25.17 5.66
CA THR A 329 7.44 -26.45 5.46
C THR A 329 8.76 -26.16 4.74
N LEU A 330 9.77 -27.02 4.91
CA LEU A 330 11.04 -26.86 4.18
C LEU A 330 10.94 -27.33 2.71
N LYS A 331 9.76 -27.76 2.24
CA LYS A 331 9.56 -28.09 0.83
C LYS A 331 9.65 -26.81 0.00
N LYS A 332 10.36 -26.90 -1.12
CA LYS A 332 10.60 -25.78 -2.04
C LYS A 332 9.28 -25.45 -2.75
N ASP A 333 8.60 -24.39 -2.31
CA ASP A 333 7.53 -23.79 -3.11
C ASP A 333 8.16 -23.01 -4.27
N ASN A 334 7.68 -23.23 -5.49
CA ASN A 334 8.08 -22.48 -6.67
C ASN A 334 7.51 -21.04 -6.69
N SER A 335 6.88 -20.58 -5.61
CA SER A 335 6.31 -19.23 -5.52
C SER A 335 7.33 -18.25 -4.95
N HIS A 336 7.53 -17.11 -5.61
CA HIS A 336 8.39 -16.01 -5.15
C HIS A 336 7.80 -15.18 -4.00
N THR A 337 6.78 -15.69 -3.30
CA THR A 337 6.02 -14.92 -2.32
C THR A 337 6.31 -15.31 -0.89
N LYS A 338 6.20 -14.33 0.00
CA LYS A 338 6.52 -14.45 1.44
C LYS A 338 5.67 -15.46 2.20
N GLY A 339 4.64 -16.00 1.55
CA GLY A 339 3.93 -17.18 2.02
C GLY A 339 2.71 -16.90 2.91
N GLY A 340 2.22 -15.66 2.99
CA GLY A 340 0.97 -15.25 3.67
C GLY A 340 0.86 -15.68 5.14
N GLY A 341 -0.23 -15.31 5.81
CA GLY A 341 -0.46 -15.69 7.20
C GLY A 341 -1.86 -15.37 7.68
N ILE A 342 -2.00 -15.43 9.01
CA ILE A 342 -3.13 -14.87 9.73
C ILE A 342 -2.59 -13.70 10.54
N LEU A 343 -3.23 -12.54 10.39
CA LEU A 343 -2.89 -11.33 11.09
C LEU A 343 -4.05 -10.90 11.98
N HIS A 344 -3.78 -10.58 13.24
CA HIS A 344 -4.72 -9.82 14.06
C HIS A 344 -4.62 -8.33 13.71
N THR A 345 -5.69 -7.79 13.16
CA THR A 345 -5.77 -6.37 12.79
C THR A 345 -5.91 -5.49 14.04
N VAL A 346 -5.47 -4.23 13.95
CA VAL A 346 -5.67 -3.22 15.02
C VAL A 346 -7.13 -2.92 15.36
N HIS A 347 -8.08 -3.45 14.57
CA HIS A 347 -9.52 -3.27 14.80
C HIS A 347 -10.19 -4.54 15.35
N GLY A 348 -9.42 -5.56 15.74
CA GLY A 348 -9.93 -6.77 16.38
C GLY A 348 -10.42 -7.87 15.44
N ASN A 349 -10.35 -7.66 14.12
CA ASN A 349 -10.61 -8.70 13.12
C ASN A 349 -9.36 -9.57 12.92
N LEU A 350 -9.56 -10.82 12.48
CA LEU A 350 -8.49 -11.58 11.85
C LEU A 350 -8.52 -11.40 10.33
N LEU A 351 -7.36 -11.25 9.74
CA LEU A 351 -7.15 -11.24 8.29
C LEU A 351 -6.39 -12.50 7.90
N VAL A 352 -6.82 -13.16 6.83
CA VAL A 352 -6.19 -14.37 6.30
C VAL A 352 -5.73 -14.14 4.87
N GLY A 353 -4.43 -14.33 4.63
CA GLY A 353 -3.82 -14.16 3.32
C GLY A 353 -2.47 -13.43 3.38
N PRO A 354 -2.00 -12.87 2.27
CA PRO A 354 -2.59 -12.97 0.94
C PRO A 354 -2.13 -14.21 0.15
N ASP A 355 -2.86 -14.53 -0.93
CA ASP A 355 -2.33 -15.34 -2.03
C ASP A 355 -1.41 -14.49 -2.94
N ALA A 356 -0.94 -15.11 -4.02
CA ALA A 356 -0.09 -14.44 -4.99
C ALA A 356 -0.26 -15.03 -6.39
N VAL A 357 -0.73 -14.18 -7.30
CA VAL A 357 -0.97 -14.54 -8.70
C VAL A 357 -0.34 -13.46 -9.59
N GLU A 358 0.58 -13.85 -10.47
CA GLU A 358 1.11 -12.94 -11.49
C GLU A 358 0.00 -12.52 -12.44
N THR A 359 -0.02 -11.24 -12.82
CA THR A 359 -1.01 -10.73 -13.77
C THR A 359 -0.39 -9.64 -14.62
N TYR A 360 -0.92 -9.41 -15.82
CA TYR A 360 -0.61 -8.23 -16.63
C TYR A 360 -1.53 -7.04 -16.30
N GLU A 361 -2.60 -7.27 -15.53
CA GLU A 361 -3.62 -6.26 -15.23
C GLU A 361 -3.25 -5.45 -13.99
N LYS A 362 -2.89 -4.18 -14.18
CA LYS A 362 -2.46 -3.28 -13.10
C LYS A 362 -3.58 -2.89 -12.13
N GLU A 363 -4.85 -2.97 -12.56
CA GLU A 363 -6.01 -2.49 -11.80
C GLU A 363 -7.09 -3.56 -11.58
N ASN A 364 -6.80 -4.83 -11.86
CA ASN A 364 -7.76 -5.90 -11.60
C ASN A 364 -7.78 -6.27 -10.10
N MET A 365 -8.77 -5.73 -9.40
CA MET A 365 -9.01 -5.95 -7.97
C MET A 365 -10.16 -6.94 -7.71
N ALA A 366 -10.60 -7.69 -8.73
CA ALA A 366 -11.65 -8.69 -8.55
C ALA A 366 -11.19 -9.80 -7.61
N THR A 367 -12.13 -10.43 -6.91
CA THR A 367 -11.86 -11.61 -6.08
C THR A 367 -12.44 -12.85 -6.74
N THR A 368 -11.75 -13.99 -6.68
CA THR A 368 -12.24 -15.26 -7.20
C THR A 368 -12.47 -16.27 -6.07
N GLN A 369 -13.40 -17.20 -6.28
CA GLN A 369 -13.62 -18.30 -5.34
C GLN A 369 -12.36 -19.16 -5.15
N GLU A 370 -11.62 -19.42 -6.24
CA GLU A 370 -10.36 -20.18 -6.23
C GLU A 370 -9.31 -19.55 -5.31
N SER A 371 -9.15 -18.22 -5.34
CA SER A 371 -8.26 -17.50 -4.41
C SER A 371 -8.67 -17.74 -2.96
N ILE A 372 -9.97 -17.63 -2.65
CA ILE A 372 -10.49 -17.85 -1.29
C ILE A 372 -10.24 -19.31 -0.85
N GLU A 373 -10.50 -20.28 -1.71
CA GLU A 373 -10.26 -21.69 -1.41
C GLU A 373 -8.77 -21.98 -1.16
N THR A 374 -7.90 -21.39 -1.98
CA THR A 374 -6.44 -21.47 -1.82
C THR A 374 -5.98 -20.89 -0.49
N LEU A 375 -6.53 -19.75 -0.08
CA LEU A 375 -6.25 -19.12 1.21
C LEU A 375 -6.60 -20.04 2.39
N PHE A 376 -7.80 -20.63 2.40
CA PHE A 376 -8.21 -21.54 3.47
C PHE A 376 -7.44 -22.86 3.46
N ALA A 377 -7.12 -23.41 2.28
CA ALA A 377 -6.34 -24.64 2.15
C ALA A 377 -4.89 -24.45 2.66
N LYS A 378 -4.32 -23.26 2.41
CA LYS A 378 -3.00 -22.86 2.88
C LYS A 378 -3.05 -22.51 4.36
N HIS A 379 -3.73 -21.43 4.73
CA HIS A 379 -3.65 -20.81 6.05
C HIS A 379 -4.58 -21.41 7.10
N GLY A 380 -5.59 -22.18 6.71
CA GLY A 380 -6.44 -22.92 7.66
C GLY A 380 -5.66 -23.96 8.48
N LYS A 381 -4.46 -24.33 8.03
CA LYS A 381 -3.55 -25.20 8.81
C LYS A 381 -2.85 -24.46 9.96
N THR A 382 -2.91 -23.14 10.02
CA THR A 382 -2.23 -22.36 11.07
C THR A 382 -3.06 -22.32 12.35
N VAL A 383 -4.40 -22.25 12.25
CA VAL A 383 -5.34 -22.16 13.37
C VAL A 383 -6.54 -23.06 13.10
N GLU A 384 -6.81 -24.01 14.00
CA GLU A 384 -7.81 -25.07 13.79
C GLU A 384 -9.27 -24.55 13.81
N ASP A 385 -9.53 -23.43 14.49
CA ASP A 385 -10.87 -22.92 14.78
C ASP A 385 -11.42 -21.93 13.73
N ILE A 386 -10.68 -21.62 12.66
CA ILE A 386 -11.11 -20.66 11.64
C ILE A 386 -12.13 -21.27 10.68
N LYS A 387 -13.28 -20.61 10.51
CA LYS A 387 -14.38 -21.09 9.64
C LYS A 387 -14.63 -20.12 8.49
N ARG A 388 -15.00 -20.68 7.33
CA ARG A 388 -15.42 -19.88 6.15
C ARG A 388 -16.65 -19.02 6.43
N SER A 389 -17.56 -19.49 7.29
CA SER A 389 -18.74 -18.73 7.71
C SER A 389 -18.43 -17.51 8.57
N ASP A 390 -17.18 -17.32 8.98
CA ASP A 390 -16.75 -16.13 9.72
C ASP A 390 -16.25 -15.00 8.80
N VAL A 391 -16.15 -15.24 7.49
CA VAL A 391 -15.75 -14.21 6.51
C VAL A 391 -16.83 -13.13 6.44
N ILE A 392 -16.43 -11.87 6.66
CA ILE A 392 -17.30 -10.70 6.54
C ILE A 392 -17.00 -9.88 5.29
N THR A 393 -15.77 -9.96 4.76
CA THR A 393 -15.40 -9.28 3.51
C THR A 393 -14.12 -9.87 2.93
N TYR A 394 -13.86 -9.53 1.67
CA TYR A 394 -12.69 -9.95 0.89
C TYR A 394 -12.23 -8.78 0.03
N PHE A 395 -10.93 -8.74 -0.25
CA PHE A 395 -10.38 -7.75 -1.16
C PHE A 395 -9.14 -8.31 -1.85
N THR A 396 -8.85 -7.80 -3.04
CA THR A 396 -7.61 -8.08 -3.75
C THR A 396 -6.87 -6.78 -3.98
N GLY A 397 -5.56 -6.79 -3.75
CA GLY A 397 -4.62 -5.72 -4.11
C GLY A 397 -3.66 -6.17 -5.21
N VAL A 398 -3.12 -5.22 -5.98
CA VAL A 398 -2.09 -5.46 -7.00
C VAL A 398 -0.78 -4.83 -6.56
N ARG A 399 0.27 -5.63 -6.44
CA ARG A 399 1.60 -5.18 -5.99
C ARG A 399 2.43 -4.73 -7.18
N ALA A 400 3.24 -3.68 -6.98
CA ALA A 400 4.15 -3.14 -7.97
C ALA A 400 5.55 -3.79 -7.84
N ALA A 401 5.71 -4.99 -8.39
CA ALA A 401 6.99 -5.71 -8.33
C ALA A 401 7.87 -5.36 -9.54
N THR A 402 9.17 -5.20 -9.30
CA THR A 402 10.20 -5.23 -10.34
C THR A 402 10.72 -6.66 -10.48
N PHE A 403 11.37 -6.98 -11.60
CA PHE A 403 11.93 -8.31 -11.82
C PHE A 403 13.07 -8.65 -10.84
N GLU A 404 13.77 -7.63 -10.35
CA GLU A 404 14.80 -7.70 -9.31
C GLU A 404 14.20 -8.00 -7.92
N GLU A 405 12.88 -7.86 -7.77
CA GLU A 405 12.17 -7.98 -6.50
C GLU A 405 12.72 -7.02 -5.43
N ASP A 406 13.16 -5.82 -5.82
CA ASP A 406 13.69 -4.78 -4.92
C ASP A 406 13.18 -3.38 -5.31
N TYR A 407 13.48 -2.38 -4.49
CA TYR A 407 13.02 -1.01 -4.69
C TYR A 407 13.89 -0.22 -5.67
N ILE A 408 13.32 0.86 -6.20
CA ILE A 408 14.01 1.86 -7.01
C ILE A 408 13.81 3.21 -6.33
N ILE A 409 14.87 3.68 -5.68
CA ILE A 409 14.92 4.95 -4.92
C ILE A 409 16.10 5.75 -5.47
N GLU A 410 15.93 6.38 -6.64
CA GLU A 410 17.00 7.10 -7.35
C GLU A 410 16.46 8.17 -8.30
N PHE A 411 17.29 9.18 -8.62
CA PHE A 411 16.99 10.15 -9.66
C PHE A 411 16.95 9.48 -11.04
N GLY A 412 16.22 10.11 -11.96
CA GLY A 412 16.15 9.65 -13.34
C GLY A 412 17.51 9.61 -14.04
N ARG A 413 17.66 8.71 -15.00
CA ARG A 413 18.94 8.43 -15.67
C ARG A 413 19.18 9.29 -16.91
N LYS A 414 18.11 9.65 -17.61
CA LYS A 414 18.05 10.53 -18.80
C LYS A 414 17.42 11.88 -18.46
N THR A 415 16.38 11.87 -17.62
CA THR A 415 15.63 13.05 -17.19
C THR A 415 16.03 13.44 -15.78
N ARG A 416 16.56 14.65 -15.61
CA ARG A 416 17.30 15.07 -14.41
C ARG A 416 16.42 15.52 -13.26
N ASN A 417 15.20 15.99 -13.56
CA ASN A 417 14.26 16.52 -12.56
C ASN A 417 13.10 15.57 -12.27
N ILE A 418 13.35 14.26 -12.35
CA ILE A 418 12.45 13.23 -11.83
C ILE A 418 13.18 12.36 -10.80
N LEU A 419 12.52 12.07 -9.69
CA LEU A 419 12.98 11.19 -8.63
C LEU A 419 12.02 10.00 -8.53
N HIS A 420 12.53 8.79 -8.69
CA HIS A 420 11.74 7.57 -8.67
C HIS A 420 11.65 7.00 -7.26
N CYS A 421 10.42 6.73 -6.83
CA CYS A 421 10.06 5.87 -5.70
C CYS A 421 9.19 4.74 -6.25
N ALA A 422 9.85 3.76 -6.89
CA ALA A 422 9.21 2.72 -7.69
C ALA A 422 9.55 1.31 -7.19
N GLY A 423 8.81 0.30 -7.68
CA GLY A 423 8.98 -1.09 -7.24
C GLY A 423 8.52 -1.35 -5.80
N ILE A 424 7.77 -0.42 -5.20
CA ILE A 424 7.35 -0.49 -3.80
C ILE A 424 6.23 -1.53 -3.61
N GLN A 425 6.65 -2.79 -3.53
CA GLN A 425 5.84 -3.92 -3.05
C GLN A 425 6.18 -4.25 -1.58
N SER A 426 5.58 -5.32 -1.03
CA SER A 426 5.85 -5.75 0.36
C SER A 426 7.37 -5.87 0.61
N PRO A 427 7.91 -5.27 1.69
CA PRO A 427 7.20 -4.64 2.83
C PRO A 427 6.99 -3.11 2.71
N GLY A 428 6.41 -2.64 1.60
CA GLY A 428 6.29 -1.21 1.24
C GLY A 428 5.60 -0.31 2.27
N LEU A 429 4.60 -0.83 2.98
CA LEU A 429 3.99 -0.13 4.12
C LEU A 429 5.06 0.15 5.19
N THR A 430 5.76 -0.90 5.64
CA THR A 430 6.79 -0.81 6.68
C THR A 430 7.95 0.10 6.31
N THR A 431 8.34 0.16 5.03
CA THR A 431 9.51 0.92 4.59
C THR A 431 9.18 2.39 4.31
N ALA A 432 7.91 2.74 4.08
CA ALA A 432 7.49 4.07 3.65
C ALA A 432 8.03 5.24 4.49
N PRO A 433 8.13 5.17 5.83
CA PRO A 433 8.67 6.28 6.60
C PRO A 433 10.15 6.55 6.34
N ALA A 434 10.96 5.50 6.23
CA ALA A 434 12.39 5.62 6.00
C ALA A 434 12.68 6.02 4.56
N VAL A 435 11.94 5.47 3.59
CA VAL A 435 12.02 5.86 2.18
C VAL A 435 11.69 7.34 2.00
N ALA A 436 10.66 7.84 2.69
CA ALA A 436 10.26 9.25 2.59
C ALA A 436 11.34 10.23 3.06
N LEU A 437 12.11 9.88 4.09
CA LEU A 437 13.24 10.70 4.57
C LEU A 437 14.37 10.80 3.53
N ASP A 438 14.72 9.69 2.86
CA ASP A 438 15.75 9.72 1.83
C ASP A 438 15.27 10.48 0.58
N ILE A 439 14.00 10.31 0.19
CA ILE A 439 13.39 11.07 -0.90
C ILE A 439 13.33 12.57 -0.56
N GLU A 440 12.92 12.94 0.65
CA GLU A 440 12.93 14.32 1.15
C GLU A 440 14.32 14.93 1.03
N LYS A 441 15.34 14.24 1.55
CA LYS A 441 16.73 14.68 1.48
C LYS A 441 17.17 14.92 0.03
N MET A 442 16.96 13.93 -0.85
CA MET A 442 17.34 14.03 -2.27
C MET A 442 16.63 15.18 -2.99
N ALA A 443 15.34 15.37 -2.73
CA ALA A 443 14.54 16.44 -3.31
C ALA A 443 15.03 17.83 -2.84
N VAL A 444 15.30 17.98 -1.54
CA VAL A 444 15.81 19.25 -0.97
C VAL A 444 17.18 19.58 -1.52
N GLU A 445 18.11 18.62 -1.56
CA GLU A 445 19.46 18.80 -2.12
C GLU A 445 19.40 19.18 -3.61
N PHE A 446 18.45 18.63 -4.36
CA PHE A 446 18.23 19.00 -5.76
C PHE A 446 17.73 20.45 -5.90
N LEU A 447 16.69 20.82 -5.15
CA LEU A 447 16.10 22.16 -5.22
C LEU A 447 17.05 23.25 -4.72
N GLN A 448 17.91 22.95 -3.74
CA GLN A 448 18.92 23.88 -3.22
C GLN A 448 19.92 24.35 -4.28
N LYS A 449 20.07 23.64 -5.40
CA LYS A 449 20.94 24.04 -6.52
C LYS A 449 20.40 25.24 -7.29
N THR A 450 19.09 25.47 -7.24
CA THR A 450 18.41 26.50 -8.05
C THR A 450 17.58 27.48 -7.23
N GLN A 451 17.31 27.18 -5.96
CA GLN A 451 16.57 28.07 -5.06
C GLN A 451 16.95 27.91 -3.59
N LYS A 452 16.62 28.90 -2.76
CA LYS A 452 16.76 28.81 -1.31
C LYS A 452 15.65 27.91 -0.73
N VAL A 453 16.03 26.86 0.00
CA VAL A 453 15.09 25.95 0.69
C VAL A 453 15.25 26.12 2.20
N GLU A 454 14.24 26.66 2.86
CA GLU A 454 14.22 26.91 4.31
C GLU A 454 13.30 25.94 5.04
N LYS A 455 13.61 25.64 6.32
CA LYS A 455 12.69 24.87 7.17
C LYS A 455 11.39 25.65 7.41
N ASN A 456 10.27 24.92 7.41
CA ASN A 456 8.97 25.43 7.78
C ASN A 456 8.88 25.55 9.31
N LYS A 457 8.89 26.78 9.83
CA LYS A 457 8.87 27.04 11.29
C LYS A 457 7.52 26.68 11.94
N SER A 458 6.45 26.61 11.17
CA SER A 458 5.11 26.21 11.66
C SER A 458 4.83 24.72 11.46
N TYR A 459 5.84 23.93 11.07
CA TYR A 459 5.66 22.49 10.89
C TYR A 459 5.20 21.83 12.20
N ASN A 460 4.06 21.15 12.14
CA ASN A 460 3.50 20.36 13.21
C ASN A 460 3.49 18.88 12.81
N PRO A 461 4.34 18.04 13.43
CA PRO A 461 4.37 16.61 13.13
C PRO A 461 3.11 15.88 13.61
N ARG A 462 2.35 16.48 14.54
CA ARG A 462 1.18 15.87 15.18
C ARG A 462 -0.10 16.20 14.44
N ARG A 463 -0.86 15.16 14.09
CA ARG A 463 -2.21 15.24 13.54
C ARG A 463 -3.22 15.01 14.66
N LYS A 464 -4.23 15.88 14.76
CA LYS A 464 -5.38 15.66 15.64
C LYS A 464 -6.24 14.51 15.08
N GLY A 465 -6.35 13.42 15.82
CA GLY A 465 -7.24 12.31 15.47
C GLY A 465 -8.72 12.63 15.70
N ILE A 466 -9.58 11.85 15.06
CA ILE A 466 -11.01 11.83 15.35
C ILE A 466 -11.20 11.03 16.65
N PRO A 467 -11.97 11.52 17.63
CA PRO A 467 -12.29 10.78 18.85
C PRO A 467 -12.88 9.40 18.53
N VAL A 468 -12.46 8.37 19.25
CA VAL A 468 -12.96 6.99 19.05
C VAL A 468 -13.90 6.64 20.18
N LEU A 469 -15.18 6.97 20.01
CA LEU A 469 -16.16 7.00 21.09
C LEU A 469 -16.27 5.66 21.84
N ARG A 470 -16.29 4.55 21.11
CA ARG A 470 -16.43 3.19 21.65
C ARG A 470 -15.26 2.77 22.57
N GLU A 471 -14.09 3.39 22.42
CA GLU A 471 -12.88 3.10 23.19
C GLU A 471 -12.72 4.04 24.40
N MET A 472 -13.57 5.06 24.53
CA MET A 472 -13.57 5.99 25.67
C MET A 472 -14.20 5.39 26.91
N GLU A 473 -13.65 5.76 28.07
CA GLU A 473 -14.25 5.50 29.37
C GLU A 473 -15.62 6.19 29.51
N PRO A 474 -16.58 5.60 30.27
CA PRO A 474 -17.94 6.11 30.36
C PRO A 474 -18.06 7.59 30.75
N GLU A 475 -17.24 8.08 31.69
CA GLU A 475 -17.30 9.47 32.14
C GLU A 475 -16.77 10.45 31.09
N GLU A 476 -15.73 10.06 30.33
CA GLU A 476 -15.22 10.87 29.22
C GLU A 476 -16.25 10.93 28.10
N ARG A 477 -16.86 9.79 27.78
CA ARG A 477 -17.91 9.68 26.77
C ARG A 477 -19.12 10.55 27.12
N ASP A 478 -19.59 10.52 28.36
CA ASP A 478 -20.72 11.33 28.84
C ASP A 478 -20.42 12.84 28.75
N ARG A 479 -19.20 13.26 29.11
CA ARG A 479 -18.76 14.66 28.93
C ARG A 479 -18.79 15.08 27.47
N LEU A 480 -18.21 14.27 26.57
CA LEU A 480 -18.18 14.57 25.14
C LEU A 480 -19.59 14.69 24.54
N ILE A 481 -20.52 13.80 24.95
CA ILE A 481 -21.91 13.84 24.49
C ILE A 481 -22.65 15.08 25.02
N LYS A 482 -22.37 15.51 26.26
CA LYS A 482 -22.95 16.75 26.82
C LYS A 482 -22.43 17.99 26.11
N GLU A 483 -21.15 18.01 25.72
CA GLU A 483 -20.54 19.10 24.96
C GLU A 483 -21.03 19.13 23.51
N ASN A 484 -21.17 17.96 22.88
CA ASN A 484 -21.70 17.81 21.53
C ASN A 484 -22.64 16.58 21.44
N PRO A 485 -23.98 16.81 21.45
CA PRO A 485 -24.98 15.75 21.38
C PRO A 485 -24.90 14.83 20.15
N ASP A 486 -24.24 15.24 19.06
CA ASP A 486 -24.07 14.39 17.87
C ASP A 486 -23.24 13.13 18.17
N TYR A 487 -22.35 13.15 19.17
CA TYR A 487 -21.67 11.93 19.63
C TYR A 487 -22.61 10.95 20.33
N GLY A 488 -23.79 11.38 20.78
CA GLY A 488 -24.82 10.52 21.37
C GLY A 488 -25.66 9.75 20.33
N VAL A 489 -25.58 10.13 19.05
CA VAL A 489 -26.38 9.55 17.97
C VAL A 489 -25.61 8.44 17.28
N ILE A 490 -25.86 7.18 17.63
CA ILE A 490 -25.18 6.03 17.02
C ILE A 490 -25.74 5.72 15.63
N VAL A 491 -24.90 5.89 14.61
CA VAL A 491 -25.21 5.65 13.19
C VAL A 491 -24.86 4.23 12.76
N CYS A 492 -23.70 3.71 13.19
CA CYS A 492 -23.27 2.35 12.89
C CYS A 492 -23.23 1.49 14.15
N ARG A 493 -24.17 0.56 14.31
CA ARG A 493 -24.24 -0.29 15.51
C ARG A 493 -23.14 -1.35 15.60
N CYS A 494 -22.69 -1.90 14.48
CA CYS A 494 -21.69 -2.98 14.48
C CYS A 494 -20.26 -2.51 14.75
N GLU A 495 -19.97 -1.25 14.45
CA GLU A 495 -18.68 -0.60 14.73
C GLU A 495 -18.79 0.48 15.82
N GLU A 496 -20.00 0.69 16.37
CA GLU A 496 -20.32 1.71 17.39
C GLU A 496 -19.87 3.12 17.00
N ILE A 497 -20.25 3.56 15.80
CA ILE A 497 -19.87 4.87 15.25
C ILE A 497 -21.01 5.87 15.39
N SER A 498 -20.71 7.02 15.97
CA SER A 498 -21.61 8.14 16.17
C SER A 498 -21.71 9.08 14.97
N LYS A 499 -22.75 9.93 14.95
CA LYS A 499 -22.88 11.04 13.99
C LYS A 499 -21.74 12.03 14.19
N GLY A 500 -21.35 12.34 15.43
CA GLY A 500 -20.22 13.23 15.75
C GLY A 500 -18.91 12.80 15.07
N GLU A 501 -18.57 11.51 15.14
CA GLU A 501 -17.39 10.96 14.43
C GLU A 501 -17.48 11.13 12.91
N ILE A 502 -18.67 11.00 12.32
CA ILE A 502 -18.88 11.19 10.87
C ILE A 502 -18.72 12.66 10.48
N LEU A 503 -19.23 13.58 11.30
CA LEU A 503 -19.07 15.02 11.08
C LEU A 503 -17.61 15.44 11.18
N ASP A 504 -16.86 14.95 12.19
CA ASP A 504 -15.42 15.18 12.29
C ASP A 504 -14.66 14.70 11.05
N ALA A 505 -15.07 13.57 10.46
CA ALA A 505 -14.48 13.07 9.22
C ALA A 505 -14.78 13.97 8.01
N LEU A 506 -15.94 14.64 8.00
CA LEU A 506 -16.32 15.63 6.98
C LEU A 506 -15.64 16.98 7.17
N HIS A 507 -15.10 17.27 8.37
CA HIS A 507 -14.33 18.47 8.68
C HIS A 507 -12.82 18.23 8.75
N ALA A 508 -12.36 17.02 8.39
CA ALA A 508 -10.95 16.68 8.37
C ALA A 508 -10.16 17.52 7.34
N PRO A 509 -8.83 17.69 7.50
CA PRO A 509 -8.01 18.46 6.57
C PRO A 509 -8.12 18.02 5.09
N LEU A 510 -8.38 16.74 4.85
CA LEU A 510 -8.68 16.19 3.54
C LEU A 510 -10.10 15.61 3.54
N VAL A 511 -11.05 16.40 3.05
CA VAL A 511 -12.48 16.02 3.00
C VAL A 511 -12.74 15.13 1.79
N VAL A 512 -13.36 13.97 2.01
CA VAL A 512 -13.85 13.07 0.96
C VAL A 512 -15.29 12.68 1.29
N PRO A 513 -16.29 13.42 0.76
CA PRO A 513 -17.69 13.29 1.13
C PRO A 513 -18.35 12.14 0.36
N THR A 514 -17.80 10.93 0.48
CA THR A 514 -18.37 9.69 -0.04
C THR A 514 -18.55 8.70 1.10
N VAL A 515 -19.48 7.76 0.95
CA VAL A 515 -19.72 6.75 2.01
C VAL A 515 -18.44 5.98 2.35
N ASP A 516 -17.67 5.56 1.35
CA ASP A 516 -16.40 4.85 1.56
C ASP A 516 -15.28 5.78 2.04
N GLY A 517 -15.33 7.08 1.73
CA GLY A 517 -14.45 8.11 2.30
C GLY A 517 -14.62 8.23 3.81
N ILE A 518 -15.87 8.28 4.29
CA ILE A 518 -16.22 8.24 5.72
C ILE A 518 -15.86 6.88 6.32
N LYS A 519 -16.20 5.78 5.64
CA LYS A 519 -15.86 4.42 6.05
C LYS A 519 -14.36 4.25 6.34
N LYS A 520 -13.46 4.79 5.51
CA LYS A 520 -12.01 4.66 5.74
C LYS A 520 -11.49 5.49 6.91
N ARG A 521 -12.16 6.60 7.24
CA ARG A 521 -11.77 7.49 8.35
C ARG A 521 -12.29 7.01 9.70
N VAL A 522 -13.56 6.63 9.76
CA VAL A 522 -14.27 6.32 11.02
C VAL A 522 -15.02 4.99 11.03
N ARG A 523 -14.89 4.18 9.97
CA ARG A 523 -15.35 2.77 9.92
C ARG A 523 -16.86 2.45 9.81
N PRO A 524 -17.82 3.36 9.56
CA PRO A 524 -19.21 2.92 9.37
C PRO A 524 -19.30 1.98 8.16
N GLY A 525 -19.86 0.79 8.38
CA GLY A 525 -19.96 -0.26 7.36
C GLY A 525 -18.73 -1.14 7.18
N MET A 526 -17.72 -1.05 8.07
CA MET A 526 -16.60 -2.02 8.13
C MET A 526 -16.90 -3.27 8.96
N GLY A 527 -17.97 -3.26 9.76
CA GLY A 527 -18.37 -4.40 10.59
C GLY A 527 -19.19 -5.45 9.85
N ARG A 528 -19.73 -6.44 10.57
CA ARG A 528 -20.42 -7.63 10.01
C ARG A 528 -21.45 -7.34 8.91
N CYS A 529 -22.24 -6.27 9.04
CA CYS A 529 -23.31 -5.95 8.08
C CYS A 529 -22.81 -5.29 6.78
N GLN A 530 -21.53 -4.95 6.68
CA GLN A 530 -20.90 -4.33 5.50
C GLN A 530 -21.62 -3.07 4.98
N GLY A 531 -22.25 -2.31 5.88
CA GLY A 531 -22.95 -1.08 5.56
C GLY A 531 -24.45 -1.26 5.26
N GLY A 532 -25.00 -2.47 5.32
CA GLY A 532 -26.40 -2.74 4.99
C GLY A 532 -27.45 -1.93 5.77
N PHE A 533 -27.08 -1.37 6.93
CA PHE A 533 -27.98 -0.53 7.75
C PHE A 533 -27.54 0.93 7.83
N CYS A 534 -26.24 1.20 8.04
CA CYS A 534 -25.76 2.56 8.27
C CYS A 534 -25.48 3.34 6.99
N MET A 535 -25.32 2.70 5.82
CA MET A 535 -24.97 3.39 4.58
C MET A 535 -25.98 4.47 4.17
N PRO A 536 -27.31 4.24 4.20
CA PRO A 536 -28.27 5.31 3.90
C PRO A 536 -28.17 6.49 4.88
N LEU A 537 -27.92 6.21 6.16
CA LEU A 537 -27.77 7.24 7.19
C LEU A 537 -26.49 8.06 6.98
N VAL A 538 -25.37 7.41 6.62
CA VAL A 538 -24.12 8.10 6.28
C VAL A 538 -24.33 8.98 5.05
N ALA A 539 -25.02 8.49 4.02
CA ALA A 539 -25.32 9.28 2.83
C ALA A 539 -26.19 10.50 3.15
N GLN A 540 -27.20 10.33 4.02
CA GLN A 540 -28.03 11.42 4.52
C GLN A 540 -27.21 12.47 5.30
N ILE A 541 -26.32 12.04 6.19
CA ILE A 541 -25.44 12.97 6.94
C ILE A 541 -24.52 13.74 5.98
N ILE A 542 -23.95 13.08 4.97
CA ILE A 542 -23.13 13.76 3.95
C ILE A 542 -23.97 14.82 3.22
N HIS A 543 -25.18 14.46 2.78
CA HIS A 543 -26.10 15.39 2.12
C HIS A 543 -26.40 16.61 2.99
N GLU A 544 -26.78 16.39 4.25
CA GLU A 544 -27.11 17.45 5.20
C GLU A 544 -25.92 18.37 5.50
N GLU A 545 -24.74 17.78 5.72
CA GLU A 545 -23.55 18.53 6.13
C GLU A 545 -22.90 19.31 4.98
N THR A 546 -22.93 18.76 3.77
CA THR A 546 -22.26 19.37 2.61
C THR A 546 -23.20 20.20 1.74
N GLY A 547 -24.52 20.05 1.92
CA GLY A 547 -25.55 20.66 1.07
C GLY A 547 -25.67 20.06 -0.33
N MET A 548 -24.89 19.02 -0.68
CA MET A 548 -25.00 18.37 -1.99
C MET A 548 -26.31 17.56 -2.06
N PRO A 549 -27.04 17.54 -3.19
CA PRO A 549 -28.23 16.70 -3.33
C PRO A 549 -27.93 15.23 -2.99
N LEU A 550 -28.90 14.51 -2.41
CA LEU A 550 -28.67 13.13 -1.97
C LEU A 550 -28.26 12.22 -3.14
N GLU A 551 -28.81 12.45 -4.32
CA GLU A 551 -28.45 11.80 -5.60
C GLU A 551 -27.05 12.14 -6.12
N ALA A 552 -26.39 13.16 -5.56
CA ALA A 552 -24.99 13.47 -5.83
C ALA A 552 -24.03 12.72 -4.89
N VAL A 553 -24.52 12.22 -3.74
CA VAL A 553 -23.71 11.43 -2.81
C VAL A 553 -23.32 10.11 -3.47
N ARG A 554 -22.02 9.81 -3.47
CA ARG A 554 -21.45 8.60 -4.08
C ARG A 554 -21.00 7.60 -3.04
N LYS A 555 -20.95 6.32 -3.42
CA LYS A 555 -20.40 5.27 -2.57
C LYS A 555 -18.88 5.41 -2.42
N ALA A 556 -18.15 5.51 -3.52
CA ALA A 556 -16.68 5.53 -3.50
C ALA A 556 -16.09 6.56 -4.47
N ASP A 557 -16.53 6.54 -5.72
CA ASP A 557 -16.11 7.45 -6.78
C ASP A 557 -17.30 7.90 -7.62
N ALA A 558 -17.05 8.71 -8.65
CA ALA A 558 -18.08 9.28 -9.51
C ALA A 558 -18.97 8.22 -10.20
N GLU A 559 -18.44 7.01 -10.45
CA GLU A 559 -19.14 5.91 -11.12
C GLU A 559 -19.98 5.08 -10.13
N SER A 560 -19.74 5.23 -8.83
CA SER A 560 -20.39 4.46 -7.78
C SER A 560 -21.67 5.15 -7.26
N VAL A 561 -22.68 5.25 -8.11
CA VAL A 561 -23.98 5.89 -7.80
C VAL A 561 -24.76 5.09 -6.74
N LEU A 562 -25.27 5.78 -5.71
CA LEU A 562 -26.08 5.18 -4.63
C LEU A 562 -27.59 5.35 -4.87
N THR A 563 -28.00 6.55 -5.26
CA THR A 563 -29.40 6.95 -5.43
C THR A 563 -29.54 7.68 -6.77
N TYR A 564 -30.66 7.46 -7.45
CA TYR A 564 -30.97 8.05 -8.78
C TYR A 564 -32.00 9.19 -8.72
N GLY A 565 -32.61 9.42 -7.55
CA GLY A 565 -33.67 10.41 -7.34
C GLY A 565 -34.87 9.82 -6.58
N PRO A 566 -35.89 10.66 -6.30
CA PRO A 566 -37.12 10.22 -5.66
C PRO A 566 -37.92 9.30 -6.59
N THR A 567 -38.47 8.21 -6.05
CA THR A 567 -39.34 7.27 -6.79
C THR A 567 -40.82 7.61 -6.72
N LYS A 568 -41.20 8.57 -5.88
CA LYS A 568 -42.54 9.16 -5.79
C LYS A 568 -42.37 10.66 -5.62
N GLU A 569 -43.00 11.45 -6.50
CA GLU A 569 -43.19 12.87 -6.23
C GLU A 569 -44.02 12.96 -4.95
N VAL A 570 -43.40 13.47 -3.88
CA VAL A 570 -44.15 13.83 -2.69
C VAL A 570 -44.94 15.06 -3.11
N ALA A 571 -46.24 14.90 -3.37
CA ALA A 571 -47.12 16.04 -3.62
C ALA A 571 -46.98 16.98 -2.41
N GLU A 572 -46.51 18.21 -2.66
CA GLU A 572 -46.28 19.26 -1.66
C GLU A 572 -47.54 19.62 -0.87
#